data_AF-A0AAV4XSB2-F1
#
_entry.id   AF-A0AAV4XSB2-F1
#
_cell.length_a   1.000
_cell.length_b   1.000
_cell.length_c   1.000
_cell.angle_alpha   90.00
_cell.angle_beta   90.00
_cell.angle_gamma   90.00
#
_symmetry.space_group_name_H-M   'P 1'
#
loop_
_entity.id
_entity.type
_entity.pdbx_description
1 polymer ?
#
loop_
_entity_poly.entity_id
_entity_poly.type
_entity_poly.pdbx_seq_one_letter_code
_entity_poly.pdbx_strand_id
1 'polypeptide(L)'
;MMFFRVIKRYHLEVTKVEPSKDYDTNGRWIVTLKSTQTEAISREEFDGVMICIGHHVFPNIPTFPGQQKFKGTILHTHSVKSCERFSDQKVVVVGIGILELMLLLIAVSLPNKFI
;
A
#
# COMPACT_ATOMS: atom_id res chain seq x y z
N MET A 1 -17.98 13.36 -31.63
CA MET A 1 -16.78 13.11 -30.79
C MET A 1 -17.15 13.46 -29.36
N MET A 2 -17.29 12.47 -28.48
CA MET A 2 -17.60 12.68 -27.06
C MET A 2 -16.32 13.11 -26.34
N PHE A 3 -16.31 14.30 -25.75
CA PHE A 3 -15.21 14.76 -24.91
C PHE A 3 -15.47 14.32 -23.46
N PHE A 4 -14.69 13.36 -22.97
CA PHE A 4 -14.67 13.03 -21.55
C PHE A 4 -13.75 14.01 -20.82
N ARG A 5 -14.31 14.75 -19.87
CA ARG A 5 -13.51 15.61 -18.97
C ARG A 5 -13.07 14.78 -17.78
N VAL A 6 -11.76 14.63 -17.61
CA VAL A 6 -11.20 13.98 -16.41
C VAL A 6 -11.20 14.98 -15.26
N ILE A 7 -11.87 14.63 -14.16
CA ILE A 7 -11.86 15.39 -12.91
C ILE A 7 -11.08 14.59 -11.88
N LYS A 8 -10.04 15.21 -11.29
CA LYS A 8 -9.27 14.63 -10.19
C LYS A 8 -9.65 15.31 -8.90
N ARG A 9 -9.98 14.52 -7.86
CA ARG A 9 -10.26 15.01 -6.51
C ARG A 9 -9.27 14.36 -5.55
N TYR A 10 -8.67 15.16 -4.68
CA TYR A 10 -7.73 14.72 -3.65
C TYR A 10 -8.36 14.82 -2.27
N HIS A 11 -7.70 14.24 -1.26
CA HIS A 11 -8.16 14.25 0.13
C HIS A 11 -9.54 13.61 0.33
N LEU A 12 -9.90 12.67 -0.55
CA LEU A 12 -11.10 11.86 -0.46
C LEU A 12 -10.69 10.39 -0.45
N GLU A 13 -11.09 9.70 0.61
CA GLU A 13 -10.98 8.26 0.74
C GLU A 13 -12.30 7.63 0.28
N VAL A 14 -12.23 6.66 -0.63
CA VAL A 14 -13.39 5.84 -1.00
C VAL A 14 -13.52 4.73 0.03
N THR A 15 -14.56 4.80 0.86
CA THR A 15 -14.77 3.84 1.96
C THR A 15 -15.73 2.71 1.60
N LYS A 16 -16.64 2.95 0.65
CA LYS A 16 -17.61 1.95 0.20
C LYS A 16 -18.04 2.20 -1.24
N VAL A 17 -18.19 1.12 -2.00
CA VAL A 17 -18.80 1.11 -3.34
C VAL A 17 -19.90 0.06 -3.32
N GLU A 18 -21.13 0.44 -3.66
CA GLU A 18 -22.27 -0.48 -3.66
C GLU A 18 -23.22 -0.19 -4.84
N PRO A 19 -23.94 -1.19 -5.36
CA PRO A 19 -25.00 -0.95 -6.35
C PRO A 19 -26.05 0.01 -5.79
N SER A 20 -26.60 0.89 -6.63
CA SER A 20 -27.77 1.68 -6.26
C SER A 20 -29.00 0.80 -6.07
N LYS A 21 -30.03 1.31 -5.41
CA LYS A 21 -31.29 0.56 -5.19
C LYS A 21 -31.95 0.11 -6.50
N ASP A 22 -31.83 0.93 -7.53
CA ASP A 22 -32.42 0.69 -8.85
C ASP A 22 -31.38 0.18 -9.87
N TYR A 23 -30.32 -0.49 -9.39
CA TYR A 23 -29.20 -0.95 -10.21
C TYR A 23 -29.64 -1.80 -11.40
N ASP A 24 -30.61 -2.70 -11.20
CA ASP A 24 -31.11 -3.57 -12.28
C ASP A 24 -31.77 -2.78 -13.42
N THR A 25 -32.18 -1.54 -13.16
CA THR A 25 -32.77 -0.63 -14.16
C THR A 25 -31.75 0.33 -14.77
N ASN A 26 -30.79 0.84 -13.97
CA ASN A 26 -29.93 1.94 -14.38
C ASN A 26 -28.42 1.65 -14.38
N GLY A 27 -27.98 0.53 -13.81
CA GLY A 27 -26.57 0.13 -13.70
C GLY A 27 -25.69 1.03 -12.83
N ARG A 28 -26.27 1.95 -12.04
CA ARG A 28 -25.52 2.98 -11.31
C ARG A 28 -25.05 2.52 -9.95
N TRP A 29 -23.88 3.00 -9.56
CA TRP A 29 -23.20 2.70 -8.31
C TRP A 29 -23.25 3.90 -7.37
N ILE A 30 -23.37 3.61 -6.08
CA ILE A 30 -23.20 4.59 -5.01
C ILE A 30 -21.79 4.46 -4.45
N VAL A 31 -21.05 5.56 -4.44
CA VAL A 31 -19.71 5.64 -3.85
C VAL A 31 -19.78 6.51 -2.60
N THR A 32 -19.36 5.95 -1.46
CA THR A 32 -19.22 6.70 -0.21
C THR A 32 -17.81 7.24 -0.11
N LEU A 33 -17.71 8.55 0.10
CA LEU A 33 -16.47 9.30 0.17
C LEU A 33 -16.32 9.88 1.57
N LYS A 34 -15.10 9.81 2.09
CA LYS A 34 -14.72 10.41 3.37
C LYS A 34 -13.63 11.45 3.13
N SER A 35 -13.85 12.68 3.59
CA SER A 35 -12.83 13.73 3.56
C SER A 35 -11.73 13.43 4.56
N THR A 36 -10.47 13.37 4.11
CA THR A 36 -9.31 13.16 4.99
C THR A 36 -8.91 14.41 5.78
N GLN A 37 -9.59 15.53 5.55
CA GLN A 37 -9.30 16.81 6.23
C GLN A 37 -10.37 17.15 7.27
N THR A 38 -11.63 16.84 6.98
CA THR A 38 -12.77 17.23 7.80
C THR A 38 -13.54 16.04 8.38
N GLU A 39 -13.16 14.81 8.01
CA GLU A 39 -13.87 13.56 8.37
C GLU A 39 -15.32 13.50 7.85
N ALA A 40 -15.76 14.50 7.08
CA ALA A 40 -17.11 14.55 6.53
C ALA A 40 -17.34 13.42 5.52
N ILE A 41 -18.55 12.85 5.56
CA ILE A 41 -18.97 11.74 4.70
C ILE A 41 -19.97 12.25 3.67
N SER A 42 -19.75 11.93 2.41
CA SER A 42 -20.68 12.17 1.31
C SER A 42 -20.94 10.91 0.50
N ARG A 43 -22.03 10.91 -0.28
CA ARG A 43 -22.38 9.85 -1.22
C ARG A 43 -22.66 10.44 -2.59
N GLU A 44 -22.15 9.79 -3.61
CA GLU A 44 -22.29 10.22 -5.00
C GLU A 44 -22.66 9.02 -5.88
N GLU A 45 -23.51 9.25 -6.89
CA GLU A 45 -23.90 8.23 -7.87
C GLU A 45 -23.05 8.33 -9.14
N PHE A 46 -22.67 7.17 -9.68
CA PHE A 46 -21.88 7.06 -10.90
C PHE A 46 -22.47 6.00 -11.84
N ASP A 47 -22.44 6.25 -13.14
CA ASP A 47 -22.87 5.29 -14.16
C ASP A 47 -21.94 4.06 -14.27
N GLY A 48 -20.73 4.16 -13.72
CA GLY A 48 -19.78 3.05 -13.65
C GLY A 48 -18.61 3.37 -12.73
N VAL A 49 -17.99 2.32 -12.18
CA VAL A 49 -16.85 2.43 -11.26
C VAL A 49 -15.73 1.52 -11.72
N MET A 50 -14.52 2.06 -11.83
CA MET A 50 -13.30 1.30 -12.09
C MET A 50 -12.39 1.38 -10.86
N ILE A 51 -11.96 0.24 -10.35
CA ILE A 51 -11.11 0.15 -9.16
C ILE A 51 -9.63 0.15 -9.58
N CYS A 52 -8.92 1.23 -9.24
CA CYS A 52 -7.51 1.45 -9.63
C CYS A 52 -6.59 1.67 -8.42
N ILE A 53 -6.81 0.94 -7.32
CA ILE A 53 -6.09 1.17 -6.05
C ILE A 53 -4.68 0.57 -6.00
N GLY A 54 -4.31 -0.27 -6.98
CA GLY A 54 -3.08 -1.07 -6.92
C GLY A 54 -3.15 -2.16 -5.84
N HIS A 55 -2.29 -3.19 -5.94
CA HIS A 55 -2.32 -4.35 -5.02
C HIS A 55 -1.11 -4.42 -4.08
N HIS A 56 -0.11 -3.56 -4.26
CA HIS A 56 1.15 -3.55 -3.51
C HIS A 56 1.18 -2.59 -2.31
N VAL A 57 0.01 -2.15 -1.85
CA VAL A 57 -0.11 -1.12 -0.80
C VAL A 57 0.16 -1.66 0.60
N PHE A 58 -0.17 -2.94 0.84
CA PHE A 58 -0.05 -3.55 2.16
C PHE A 58 1.11 -4.55 2.19
N PRO A 59 2.15 -4.31 3.02
CA PRO A 59 3.29 -5.21 3.10
C PRO A 59 2.90 -6.54 3.75
N ASN A 60 3.34 -7.65 3.15
CA ASN A 60 3.24 -8.96 3.78
C ASN A 60 4.55 -9.24 4.55
N ILE A 61 4.48 -9.16 5.88
CA ILE A 61 5.65 -9.34 6.75
C ILE A 61 5.55 -10.71 7.44
N PRO A 62 6.31 -11.72 7.01
CA PRO A 62 6.30 -13.03 7.65
C PRO A 62 7.03 -13.01 9.00
N THR A 63 6.65 -13.93 9.88
CA THR A 63 7.33 -14.20 11.15
C THR A 63 8.19 -15.47 11.05
N PHE A 64 9.44 -15.42 11.50
CA PHE A 64 10.36 -16.56 11.49
C PHE A 64 10.63 -17.12 12.90
N PRO A 65 10.93 -18.42 13.03
CA PRO A 65 11.39 -19.00 14.29
C PRO A 65 12.65 -18.29 14.81
N GLY A 66 12.57 -17.76 16.03
CA GLY A 66 13.70 -17.05 16.66
C GLY A 66 13.88 -15.60 16.22
N GLN A 67 12.98 -15.04 15.41
CA GLN A 67 13.00 -13.64 14.98
C GLN A 67 13.09 -12.65 16.15
N GLN A 68 12.42 -12.94 17.26
CA GLN A 68 12.45 -12.15 18.49
C GLN A 68 13.81 -12.13 19.21
N LYS A 69 14.70 -13.09 18.91
CA LYS A 69 16.06 -13.16 19.46
C LYS A 69 17.03 -12.30 18.65
N PHE A 70 16.64 -11.89 17.45
CA PHE A 70 17.45 -11.05 16.58
C PHE A 70 17.55 -9.64 17.17
N LYS A 71 18.79 -9.14 17.31
CA LYS A 71 19.07 -7.82 17.90
C LYS A 71 19.26 -6.71 16.85
N GLY A 72 19.26 -7.07 15.56
CA GLY A 72 19.33 -6.11 14.46
C GLY A 72 17.96 -5.57 14.06
N THR A 73 17.91 -4.92 12.90
CA THR A 73 16.69 -4.27 12.39
C THR A 73 16.06 -5.13 11.28
N ILE A 74 14.76 -5.39 11.38
CA ILE A 74 13.99 -6.10 10.35
C ILE A 74 13.06 -5.11 9.65
N LEU A 75 13.15 -5.02 8.32
CA LEU A 75 12.44 -4.03 7.52
C LEU A 75 11.87 -4.68 6.26
N HIS A 76 10.59 -4.38 5.96
CA HIS A 76 10.01 -4.68 4.66
C HIS A 76 10.46 -3.62 3.62
N THR A 77 10.64 -4.00 2.35
CA THR A 77 11.05 -3.06 1.29
C THR A 77 10.15 -1.84 1.14
N HIS A 78 8.84 -2.02 1.36
CA HIS A 78 7.88 -0.91 1.45
C HIS A 78 8.32 0.23 2.40
N SER A 79 9.13 -0.07 3.42
CA SER A 79 9.65 0.90 4.41
C SER A 79 11.08 1.37 4.12
N VAL A 80 11.69 0.98 3.00
CA VAL A 80 13.06 1.36 2.62
C VAL A 80 13.00 2.48 1.58
N LYS A 81 13.42 3.68 1.98
CA LYS A 81 13.47 4.86 1.10
C LYS A 81 14.86 5.14 0.52
N SER A 82 15.90 4.69 1.22
CA SER A 82 17.31 4.85 0.83
C SER A 82 18.14 3.71 1.44
N CYS A 83 19.21 3.33 0.73
CA CYS A 83 20.16 2.31 1.16
C CYS A 83 21.32 2.88 1.99
N GLU A 84 21.51 4.20 2.06
CA GLU A 84 22.62 4.85 2.78
C GLU A 84 22.69 4.44 4.25
N ARG A 85 21.52 4.26 4.88
CA ARG A 85 21.43 3.82 6.28
C ARG A 85 22.02 2.44 6.54
N PHE A 86 22.27 1.65 5.49
CA PHE A 86 22.85 0.32 5.56
C PHE A 86 24.34 0.30 5.22
N SER A 87 24.96 1.46 4.98
CA SER A 87 26.42 1.56 4.86
C SER A 87 27.06 0.95 6.10
N ASP A 88 28.12 0.17 5.88
CA ASP A 88 28.91 -0.48 6.94
C ASP A 88 28.13 -1.51 7.79
N GLN A 89 26.95 -1.94 7.35
CA GLN A 89 26.17 -3.01 7.99
C GLN A 89 26.24 -4.33 7.22
N LYS A 90 26.08 -5.44 7.94
CA LYS A 90 25.88 -6.76 7.33
C LYS A 90 24.40 -6.97 7.05
N VAL A 91 24.02 -7.05 5.77
CA VAL A 91 22.60 -7.10 5.37
C VAL A 91 22.27 -8.46 4.75
N VAL A 92 21.13 -9.03 5.15
CA VAL A 92 20.54 -10.22 4.54
C VAL A 92 19.21 -9.85 3.88
N VAL A 93 19.02 -10.35 2.68
CA VAL A 93 17.81 -10.21 1.89
C VAL A 93 17.04 -11.53 1.91
N VAL A 94 15.74 -11.48 2.20
CA VAL A 94 14.85 -12.65 2.17
C VAL A 94 13.72 -12.42 1.17
N GLY A 95 13.66 -13.23 0.11
CA GLY A 95 12.65 -13.19 -0.97
C GLY A 95 13.26 -13.06 -2.39
N ILE A 96 12.57 -13.57 -3.42
CA ILE A 96 13.02 -13.61 -4.83
C ILE A 96 11.97 -13.10 -5.86
N GLY A 97 11.12 -12.13 -5.49
CA GLY A 97 10.05 -11.59 -6.37
C GLY A 97 10.57 -10.74 -7.56
N ILE A 98 9.89 -10.85 -8.72
CA ILE A 98 10.36 -10.33 -10.04
C ILE A 98 9.86 -8.91 -10.39
N LEU A 99 8.68 -8.46 -9.92
CA LEU A 99 8.13 -7.14 -10.30
C LEU A 99 8.32 -6.05 -9.26
N GLU A 100 8.57 -6.46 -8.03
CA GLU A 100 9.07 -5.65 -6.94
C GLU A 100 10.10 -6.54 -6.25
N LEU A 101 11.27 -6.00 -5.93
CA LEU A 101 12.14 -6.56 -4.92
C LEU A 101 11.32 -6.69 -3.62
N MET A 102 10.60 -7.80 -3.45
CA MET A 102 10.01 -8.22 -2.18
C MET A 102 11.16 -8.77 -1.34
N LEU A 103 12.11 -7.90 -1.00
CA LEU A 103 13.09 -8.15 0.03
C LEU A 103 12.39 -7.82 1.34
N LEU A 104 12.23 -8.84 2.17
CA LEU A 104 12.42 -8.54 3.57
C LEU A 104 13.93 -8.29 3.75
N LEU A 105 14.30 -7.05 3.99
CA LEU A 105 15.66 -6.69 4.38
C LEU A 105 15.79 -6.95 5.88
N ILE A 106 16.52 -8.01 6.22
CA ILE A 106 17.02 -8.23 7.57
C ILE A 106 18.38 -7.53 7.62
N ALA A 107 18.40 -6.28 8.08
CA ALA A 107 19.64 -5.56 8.32
C ALA A 107 20.21 -5.99 9.68
N VAL A 108 21.31 -6.73 9.66
CA VAL A 108 22.02 -7.12 10.88
C VAL A 108 23.02 -6.00 11.22
N SER A 109 22.66 -5.16 12.18
CA SER A 109 23.65 -4.32 12.87
C SER A 109 24.42 -5.21 13.85
N LEU A 110 25.50 -5.84 13.39
CA LEU A 110 26.51 -6.39 14.28
C LEU A 110 27.54 -5.27 14.52
N PRO A 111 27.87 -4.92 15.77
CA PRO A 111 28.98 -4.01 16.01
C PRO A 111 30.24 -4.61 15.37
N ASN A 112 30.95 -3.83 14.55
CA ASN A 112 32.23 -4.21 13.97
C ASN A 112 33.20 -4.59 15.09
N LYS A 113 33.32 -5.90 15.34
CA LYS A 113 34.51 -6.52 15.90
C LYS A 113 34.73 -7.83 15.14
N PHE A 114 35.97 -8.00 14.69
CA PHE A 114 36.56 -9.15 13.99
C PHE A 114 36.29 -9.22 12.48
N ILE A 115 37.15 -8.55 11.70
CA ILE A 115 38.34 -9.17 11.10
C ILE A 115 39.53 -8.26 11.41
#